data_AF-A0A7X4CX98-F1
#
_entry.id   AF-A0A7X4CX98-F1
#
_cell.length_a   1.000
_cell.length_b   1.000
_cell.length_c   1.000
_cell.angle_alpha   90.00
_cell.angle_beta   90.00
_cell.angle_gamma   90.00
#
_symmetry.space_group_name_H-M   'P 1'
#
loop_
_entity.id
_entity.type
_entity.pdbx_description
1 polymer ?
#
loop_
_entity_poly.entity_id
_entity_poly.type
_entity_poly.pdbx_seq_one_letter_code
_entity_poly.pdbx_strand_id
1 'polypeptide(L)'
;MAPAARLSRWPDRGRHAPAGVGEEARPSPAIPGHRFDMPADSDSAAAALADTLAALRARIDEADSRMLAAITERMEIARQVGAAKGAGGSADAGAPVHRPGREAALIRALIARHDGPMDPAAIHAVWREVIGAAIAVQRPLVVVTADSAAEQAARLHFGASQRYAWAASPIVDVASGEADIALFPVRDGDAWTAAADLLAVRPDCALLWRLPFTAPAGGWIAVGRGAAEDSGDDLTVAIAPADAVPDDPAVETLCSLPDGRAVLAVDGELADAPEQAGPADDRPVLQLGRFPAPLVI
;
A
#
# COMPACT_ATOMS: atom_id res chain seq x y z
N MET A 1 -1.67 -36.41 8.49
CA MET A 1 -1.68 -36.76 9.93
C MET A 1 -0.55 -35.98 10.57
N ALA A 2 -0.88 -34.90 11.28
CA ALA A 2 0.11 -33.97 11.83
C ALA A 2 0.63 -34.43 13.19
N PRO A 3 1.85 -34.04 13.59
CA PRO A 3 2.19 -33.84 14.99
C PRO A 3 2.39 -32.36 15.30
N ALA A 4 1.61 -31.88 16.27
CA ALA A 4 1.72 -30.56 16.86
C ALA A 4 2.89 -30.50 17.86
N ALA A 5 3.72 -29.45 17.78
CA ALA A 5 4.73 -29.14 18.77
C ALA A 5 4.56 -27.69 19.29
N ARG A 6 4.04 -27.61 20.51
CA ARG A 6 4.29 -26.65 21.61
C ARG A 6 4.52 -25.17 21.25
N LEU A 7 3.50 -24.36 21.52
CA LEU A 7 3.70 -22.99 22.00
C LEU A 7 3.79 -22.98 23.53
N SER A 8 4.82 -22.31 23.99
CA SER A 8 5.24 -22.12 25.37
C SER A 8 4.57 -20.89 25.98
N ARG A 9 3.84 -21.11 27.07
CA ARG A 9 3.70 -20.28 28.29
C ARG A 9 3.71 -18.74 28.15
N TRP A 10 2.54 -18.13 28.33
CA TRP A 10 2.38 -16.77 28.84
C TRP A 10 2.45 -16.80 30.40
N PRO A 11 3.06 -15.82 31.08
CA PRO A 11 3.23 -15.88 32.53
C PRO A 11 1.91 -15.69 33.29
N ASP A 12 1.78 -16.52 34.32
CA ASP A 12 0.70 -16.64 35.29
C ASP A 12 0.61 -15.36 36.15
N ARG A 13 -0.47 -14.58 35.99
CA ARG A 13 -0.84 -13.57 36.99
C ARG A 13 -1.80 -14.22 37.98
N GLY A 14 -1.30 -14.34 39.20
CA GLY A 14 -1.85 -15.19 40.25
C GLY A 14 -3.33 -14.97 40.55
N ARG A 15 -4.03 -16.09 40.67
CA ARG A 15 -5.26 -16.21 41.44
C ARG A 15 -4.91 -16.13 42.93
N HIS A 16 -5.30 -15.05 43.60
CA HIS A 16 -5.41 -15.05 45.05
C HIS A 16 -6.82 -15.53 45.44
N ALA A 17 -6.86 -16.65 46.16
CA ALA A 17 -8.04 -17.14 46.87
C ALA A 17 -8.20 -16.37 48.21
N PRO A 18 -9.42 -16.28 48.78
CA PRO A 18 -9.73 -15.41 49.89
C PRO A 18 -9.40 -16.08 51.24
N ALA A 19 -8.99 -15.27 52.23
CA ALA A 19 -8.94 -15.68 53.63
C ALA A 19 -9.30 -14.50 54.53
N GLY A 20 -10.14 -14.76 55.53
CA GLY A 20 -10.20 -13.95 56.75
C GLY A 20 -11.51 -13.19 56.97
N VAL A 21 -12.34 -13.75 57.83
CA VAL A 21 -13.55 -13.16 58.40
C VAL A 21 -13.14 -12.19 59.51
N GLY A 22 -13.75 -11.00 59.56
CA GLY A 22 -13.76 -10.17 60.77
C GLY A 22 -13.75 -8.66 60.53
N GLU A 23 -14.83 -8.09 59.99
CA GLU A 23 -15.19 -6.69 60.30
C GLU A 23 -16.69 -6.45 60.09
N GLU A 24 -17.36 -5.92 61.11
CA GLU A 24 -18.78 -5.60 61.09
C GLU A 24 -19.11 -4.62 59.94
N ALA A 25 -19.94 -5.05 59.01
CA ALA A 25 -20.49 -4.18 57.97
C ALA A 25 -21.40 -3.13 58.61
N ARG A 26 -20.89 -1.90 58.80
CA ARG A 26 -21.73 -0.75 59.09
C ARG A 26 -22.65 -0.51 57.88
N PRO A 27 -23.98 -0.39 58.07
CA PRO A 27 -24.86 -0.06 56.95
C PRO A 27 -24.49 1.33 56.41
N SER A 28 -24.21 1.39 55.11
CA SER A 28 -24.07 2.64 54.37
C SER A 28 -25.37 3.46 54.54
N PRO A 29 -25.30 4.78 54.80
CA PRO A 29 -26.50 5.58 54.92
C PRO A 29 -27.26 5.56 53.59
N ALA A 30 -28.53 5.16 53.64
CA ALA A 30 -29.42 5.22 52.48
C ALA A 30 -29.51 6.67 52.00
N ILE A 31 -29.02 6.93 50.79
CA ILE A 31 -29.27 8.20 50.10
C ILE A 31 -30.79 8.27 49.88
N PRO A 32 -31.51 9.29 50.40
CA PRO A 32 -32.94 9.41 50.17
C PRO A 32 -33.22 9.45 48.66
N GLY A 33 -34.11 8.57 48.21
CA GLY A 33 -34.49 8.44 46.81
C GLY A 33 -35.18 9.71 46.29
N HIS A 34 -34.40 10.68 45.85
CA HIS A 34 -34.87 11.66 44.89
C HIS A 34 -34.95 10.96 43.54
N ARG A 35 -36.11 10.38 43.24
CA ARG A 35 -36.48 10.10 41.85
C ARG A 35 -36.55 11.46 41.17
N PHE A 36 -35.51 11.83 40.43
CA PHE A 36 -35.59 12.93 39.49
C PHE A 36 -36.70 12.56 38.50
N ASP A 37 -37.87 13.16 38.63
CA ASP A 37 -38.89 13.10 37.58
C ASP A 37 -38.30 13.83 36.36
N MET A 38 -37.75 13.05 35.44
CA MET A 38 -37.42 13.50 34.09
C MET A 38 -38.72 13.97 33.43
N PRO A 39 -38.77 15.18 32.86
CA PRO A 39 -39.99 15.66 32.20
C PRO A 39 -40.35 14.75 31.02
N ALA A 40 -41.64 14.43 30.86
CA ALA A 40 -42.17 13.55 29.80
C ALA A 40 -41.72 13.93 28.37
N ASP A 41 -41.30 15.18 28.16
CA ASP A 41 -40.72 15.67 26.90
C ASP A 41 -39.39 14.97 26.53
N SER A 42 -38.63 14.43 27.49
CA SER A 42 -37.39 13.71 27.21
C SER A 42 -37.64 12.36 26.54
N ASP A 43 -38.72 11.67 26.90
CA ASP A 43 -39.09 10.38 26.33
C ASP A 43 -39.60 10.57 24.89
N SER A 44 -40.32 11.66 24.61
CA SER A 44 -40.75 12.02 23.26
C SER A 44 -39.57 12.43 22.36
N ALA A 45 -38.60 13.19 22.90
CA ALA A 45 -37.41 13.59 22.15
C ALA A 45 -36.48 12.39 21.86
N ALA A 46 -36.34 11.47 22.81
CA ALA A 46 -35.58 10.24 22.64
C ALA A 46 -36.22 9.31 21.59
N ALA A 47 -37.56 9.19 21.59
CA ALA A 47 -38.28 8.42 20.58
C ALA A 47 -38.12 9.04 19.17
N ALA A 48 -38.28 10.36 19.03
CA ALA A 48 -38.09 11.05 17.77
C ALA A 48 -36.65 10.94 17.23
N LEU A 49 -35.65 10.99 18.12
CA LEU A 49 -34.25 10.74 17.75
C LEU A 49 -34.05 9.30 17.29
N ALA A 50 -34.62 8.32 17.99
CA ALA A 50 -34.53 6.91 17.63
C ALA A 50 -35.12 6.64 16.23
N ASP A 51 -36.28 7.22 15.94
CA ASP A 51 -36.93 7.12 14.62
C ASP A 51 -36.09 7.80 13.53
N THR A 52 -35.53 8.97 13.81
CA THR A 52 -34.63 9.68 12.88
C THR A 52 -33.38 8.86 12.58
N LEU A 53 -32.76 8.27 13.60
CA LEU A 53 -31.58 7.41 13.44
C LEU A 53 -31.92 6.13 12.66
N ALA A 54 -33.08 5.53 12.91
CA ALA A 54 -33.54 4.36 12.17
C ALA A 54 -33.70 4.67 10.68
N ALA A 55 -34.33 5.80 10.34
CA ALA A 55 -34.49 6.24 8.96
C ALA A 55 -33.15 6.53 8.27
N LEU A 56 -32.19 7.15 8.97
CA LEU A 56 -30.85 7.40 8.43
C LEU A 56 -30.07 6.11 8.20
N ARG A 57 -30.15 5.13 9.11
CA ARG A 57 -29.51 3.81 8.95
C ARG A 57 -30.07 3.05 7.75
N ALA A 58 -31.39 3.05 7.56
CA ALA A 58 -31.99 2.43 6.38
C ALA A 58 -31.47 3.05 5.06
N ARG A 59 -31.22 4.36 5.03
CA ARG A 59 -30.62 5.04 3.88
C ARG A 59 -29.15 4.67 3.67
N ILE A 60 -28.40 4.40 4.74
CA ILE A 60 -27.03 3.87 4.66
C ILE A 60 -27.07 2.46 4.05
N ASP A 61 -27.95 1.58 4.53
CA ASP A 61 -28.07 0.22 4.01
C ASP A 61 -28.40 0.19 2.50
N GLU A 62 -29.26 1.12 2.04
CA GLU A 62 -29.57 1.29 0.62
C GLU A 62 -28.34 1.80 -0.18
N ALA A 63 -27.58 2.73 0.39
CA ALA A 63 -26.34 3.22 -0.23
C ALA A 63 -25.29 2.11 -0.34
N ASP A 64 -25.09 1.33 0.72
CA ASP A 64 -24.15 0.21 0.76
C ASP A 64 -24.54 -0.88 -0.25
N SER A 65 -25.84 -1.15 -0.40
CA SER A 65 -26.35 -2.08 -1.42
C SER A 65 -25.99 -1.64 -2.83
N ARG A 66 -26.10 -0.34 -3.14
CA ARG A 66 -25.70 0.22 -4.44
C ARG A 66 -24.19 0.22 -4.63
N MET A 67 -23.42 0.49 -3.58
CA MET A 67 -21.96 0.41 -3.61
C MET A 67 -21.50 -1.02 -3.90
N LEU A 68 -22.07 -2.02 -3.22
CA LEU A 68 -21.76 -3.43 -3.46
C LEU A 68 -22.09 -3.84 -4.90
N ALA A 69 -23.24 -3.41 -5.43
CA ALA A 69 -23.61 -3.69 -6.82
C ALA A 69 -22.59 -3.11 -7.81
N ALA A 70 -22.18 -1.85 -7.63
CA ALA A 70 -21.18 -1.20 -8.49
C ALA A 70 -19.79 -1.85 -8.38
N ILE A 71 -19.36 -2.24 -7.17
CA ILE A 71 -18.10 -2.96 -6.97
C ILE A 71 -18.17 -4.33 -7.67
N THR A 72 -19.30 -5.03 -7.55
CA THR A 72 -19.51 -6.35 -8.19
C THR A 72 -19.43 -6.24 -9.71
N GLU A 73 -20.09 -5.26 -10.30
CA GLU A 73 -20.00 -4.96 -11.74
C GLU A 73 -18.54 -4.72 -12.16
N ARG A 74 -17.80 -3.91 -11.38
CA ARG A 74 -16.38 -3.66 -11.62
C ARG A 74 -15.53 -4.93 -11.56
N MET A 75 -15.82 -5.85 -10.63
CA MET A 75 -15.11 -7.14 -10.56
C MET A 75 -15.39 -8.03 -11.77
N GLU A 76 -16.63 -8.03 -12.26
CA GLU A 76 -17.00 -8.79 -13.46
C GLU A 76 -16.30 -8.24 -14.71
N ILE A 77 -16.19 -6.91 -14.84
CA ILE A 77 -15.37 -6.28 -15.89
C ILE A 77 -13.90 -6.68 -15.74
N ALA A 78 -13.35 -6.66 -14.53
CA ALA A 78 -11.96 -7.08 -14.29
C ALA A 78 -11.71 -8.55 -14.68
N ARG A 79 -12.67 -9.44 -14.39
CA ARG A 79 -12.64 -10.85 -14.81
C ARG A 79 -12.60 -10.99 -16.33
N GLN A 80 -13.42 -10.22 -17.05
CA GLN A 80 -13.43 -10.19 -18.52
C GLN A 80 -12.10 -9.66 -19.08
N VAL A 81 -11.51 -8.63 -18.47
CA VAL A 81 -10.18 -8.13 -18.81
C VAL A 81 -9.12 -9.23 -18.63
N GLY A 82 -9.16 -9.96 -17.52
CA GLY A 82 -8.26 -11.09 -17.28
C GLY A 82 -8.39 -12.19 -18.34
N ALA A 83 -9.62 -12.56 -18.70
CA ALA A 83 -9.88 -13.54 -19.75
C ALA A 83 -9.35 -13.09 -21.11
N ALA A 84 -9.51 -11.82 -21.47
CA ALA A 84 -8.98 -11.26 -22.71
C ALA A 84 -7.43 -11.25 -22.73
N LYS A 85 -6.77 -10.99 -21.59
CA LYS A 85 -5.31 -11.07 -21.46
C LYS A 85 -4.78 -12.51 -21.58
N GLY A 86 -5.53 -13.50 -21.07
CA GLY A 86 -5.16 -14.92 -21.13
C GLY A 86 -5.49 -15.63 -22.45
N ALA A 87 -6.41 -15.11 -23.26
CA ALA A 87 -6.79 -15.70 -24.55
C ALA A 87 -5.74 -15.50 -25.68
N GLY A 88 -4.64 -14.78 -25.42
CA GLY A 88 -3.62 -14.41 -26.41
C GLY A 88 -2.28 -15.17 -26.35
N GLY A 89 -2.04 -16.04 -25.38
CA GLY A 89 -0.76 -16.77 -25.25
C GLY A 89 -0.50 -17.21 -23.81
N SER A 90 0.53 -18.05 -23.60
CA SER A 90 0.94 -18.58 -22.28
C SER A 90 1.03 -17.50 -21.21
N ALA A 91 1.06 -17.89 -19.93
CA ALA A 91 1.16 -16.99 -18.78
C ALA A 91 2.31 -15.95 -18.85
N ASP A 92 3.26 -16.12 -19.78
CA ASP A 92 4.41 -15.25 -20.06
C ASP A 92 4.27 -14.38 -21.33
N ALA A 93 3.20 -14.54 -22.12
CA ALA A 93 2.98 -13.84 -23.41
C ALA A 93 1.79 -12.85 -23.39
N GLY A 94 1.08 -12.74 -22.25
CA GLY A 94 -0.05 -11.81 -22.07
C GLY A 94 0.37 -10.43 -21.54
N ALA A 95 -0.49 -9.44 -21.74
CA ALA A 95 -0.26 -8.08 -21.20
C ALA A 95 -0.20 -8.09 -19.66
N PRO A 96 0.64 -7.24 -19.02
CA PRO A 96 0.81 -7.21 -17.58
C PRO A 96 -0.52 -7.11 -16.81
N VAL A 97 -0.67 -7.90 -15.75
CA VAL A 97 -1.84 -7.81 -14.86
C VAL A 97 -1.80 -6.49 -14.08
N HIS A 98 -0.62 -6.14 -13.59
CA HIS A 98 -0.34 -4.94 -12.79
C HIS A 98 0.16 -3.80 -13.67
N ARG A 99 -0.47 -2.61 -13.58
CA ARG A 99 -0.18 -1.45 -14.43
C ARG A 99 -0.15 -0.16 -13.58
N PRO A 100 1.00 0.14 -12.94
CA PRO A 100 1.11 1.25 -12.00
C PRO A 100 0.63 2.60 -12.54
N GLY A 101 1.03 2.98 -13.75
CA GLY A 101 0.67 4.28 -14.32
C GLY A 101 -0.85 4.46 -14.50
N ARG A 102 -1.54 3.42 -15.01
CA ARG A 102 -3.01 3.42 -15.11
C ARG A 102 -3.69 3.55 -13.75
N GLU A 103 -3.14 2.90 -12.73
CA GLU A 103 -3.67 2.92 -11.38
C GLU A 103 -3.51 4.28 -10.70
N ALA A 104 -2.32 4.88 -10.82
CA ALA A 104 -2.03 6.21 -10.32
C ALA A 104 -2.95 7.25 -10.97
N ALA A 105 -3.06 7.23 -12.31
CA ALA A 105 -3.94 8.12 -13.06
C ALA A 105 -5.41 8.02 -12.61
N LEU A 106 -5.90 6.79 -12.36
CA LEU A 106 -7.25 6.58 -11.85
C LEU A 106 -7.44 7.19 -10.46
N ILE A 107 -6.52 6.95 -9.52
CA ILE A 107 -6.63 7.52 -8.16
C ILE A 107 -6.57 9.04 -8.20
N ARG A 108 -5.60 9.62 -8.93
CA ARG A 108 -5.48 11.07 -9.11
C ARG A 108 -6.77 11.65 -9.69
N ALA A 109 -7.36 11.02 -10.69
CA ALA A 109 -8.63 11.46 -11.28
C ALA A 109 -9.81 11.39 -10.30
N LEU A 110 -9.85 10.41 -9.40
CA LEU A 110 -10.88 10.32 -8.37
C LEU A 110 -10.72 11.41 -7.32
N ILE A 111 -9.50 11.64 -6.85
CA ILE A 111 -9.18 12.73 -5.92
C ILE A 111 -9.45 14.09 -6.57
N ALA A 112 -9.12 14.30 -7.84
CA ALA A 112 -9.39 15.58 -8.50
C ALA A 112 -10.90 15.88 -8.67
N ARG A 113 -11.75 14.85 -8.69
CA ARG A 113 -13.20 14.97 -8.97
C ARG A 113 -14.10 14.88 -7.74
N HIS A 114 -13.57 14.51 -6.57
CA HIS A 114 -14.39 14.40 -5.37
C HIS A 114 -14.83 15.79 -4.88
N ASP A 115 -16.10 15.91 -4.50
CA ASP A 115 -16.69 17.11 -3.91
C ASP A 115 -17.54 16.69 -2.69
N GLY A 116 -16.88 15.98 -1.77
CA GLY A 116 -17.54 15.31 -0.66
C GLY A 116 -16.72 15.35 0.62
N PRO A 117 -17.29 14.87 1.75
CA PRO A 117 -16.66 14.98 3.07
C PRO A 117 -15.50 14.00 3.30
N MET A 118 -15.12 13.21 2.28
CA MET A 118 -14.09 12.18 2.41
C MET A 118 -12.71 12.79 2.16
N ASP A 119 -11.79 12.58 3.09
CA ASP A 119 -10.39 12.96 2.92
C ASP A 119 -9.75 12.24 1.71
N PRO A 120 -8.89 12.89 0.92
CA PRO A 120 -8.19 12.27 -0.21
C PRO A 120 -7.43 10.98 0.14
N ALA A 121 -6.85 10.88 1.34
CA ALA A 121 -6.18 9.67 1.81
C ALA A 121 -7.17 8.50 1.98
N ALA A 122 -8.39 8.78 2.42
CA ALA A 122 -9.44 7.78 2.56
C ALA A 122 -9.96 7.31 1.18
N ILE A 123 -10.06 8.22 0.20
CA ILE A 123 -10.36 7.86 -1.20
C ILE A 123 -9.27 6.93 -1.73
N HIS A 124 -8.01 7.29 -1.56
CA HIS A 124 -6.88 6.43 -1.95
C HIS A 124 -7.01 5.03 -1.33
N ALA A 125 -7.22 4.94 -0.02
CA ALA A 125 -7.30 3.66 0.70
C ALA A 125 -8.45 2.76 0.21
N VAL A 126 -9.66 3.31 0.06
CA VAL A 126 -10.82 2.56 -0.44
C VAL A 126 -10.56 2.04 -1.86
N TRP A 127 -10.09 2.91 -2.76
CA TRP A 127 -9.84 2.49 -4.13
C TRP A 127 -8.65 1.54 -4.26
N ARG A 128 -7.68 1.58 -3.33
CA ARG A 128 -6.59 0.61 -3.24
C ARG A 128 -7.08 -0.81 -3.01
N GLU A 129 -7.94 -1.01 -2.03
CA GLU A 129 -8.50 -2.35 -1.79
C GLU A 129 -9.37 -2.80 -2.97
N VAL A 130 -10.18 -1.90 -3.54
CA VAL A 130 -11.00 -2.20 -4.72
C VAL A 130 -10.15 -2.58 -5.94
N ILE A 131 -8.97 -1.96 -6.11
CA ILE A 131 -8.04 -2.33 -7.19
C ILE A 131 -7.32 -3.63 -6.90
N GLY A 132 -6.83 -3.82 -5.67
CA GLY A 132 -6.22 -5.08 -5.24
C GLY A 132 -7.15 -6.27 -5.46
N ALA A 133 -8.41 -6.17 -5.04
CA ALA A 133 -9.42 -7.19 -5.27
C ALA A 133 -9.64 -7.48 -6.76
N ALA A 134 -9.71 -6.45 -7.61
CA ALA A 134 -9.87 -6.62 -9.06
C ALA A 134 -8.65 -7.27 -9.73
N ILE A 135 -7.44 -7.02 -9.22
CA ILE A 135 -6.22 -7.73 -9.64
C ILE A 135 -6.32 -9.21 -9.23
N ALA A 136 -6.72 -9.50 -7.98
CA ALA A 136 -6.83 -10.85 -7.46
C ALA A 136 -7.87 -11.71 -8.20
N VAL A 137 -8.97 -11.10 -8.66
CA VAL A 137 -9.99 -11.77 -9.52
C VAL A 137 -9.39 -12.24 -10.85
N GLN A 138 -8.43 -11.51 -11.41
CA GLN A 138 -7.71 -11.94 -12.62
C GLN A 138 -6.67 -13.01 -12.26
N ARG A 139 -5.75 -12.67 -11.36
CA ARG A 139 -4.72 -13.55 -10.79
C ARG A 139 -4.14 -12.87 -9.55
N PRO A 140 -4.15 -13.50 -8.36
CA PRO A 140 -3.49 -12.94 -7.19
C PRO A 140 -1.98 -12.77 -7.42
N LEU A 141 -1.45 -11.63 -7.02
CA LEU A 141 -0.02 -11.34 -7.04
C LEU A 141 0.69 -12.10 -5.93
N VAL A 142 1.93 -12.50 -6.20
CA VAL A 142 2.89 -12.96 -5.19
C VAL A 142 3.84 -11.80 -4.88
N VAL A 143 3.68 -11.22 -3.70
CA VAL A 143 4.47 -10.09 -3.21
C VAL A 143 5.43 -10.57 -2.13
N VAL A 144 6.73 -10.39 -2.35
CA VAL A 144 7.77 -10.76 -1.37
C VAL A 144 8.39 -9.50 -0.80
N THR A 145 8.59 -9.47 0.51
CA THR A 145 9.09 -8.29 1.22
C THR A 145 10.30 -8.62 2.09
N ALA A 146 11.13 -7.61 2.36
CA ALA A 146 12.33 -7.76 3.19
C ALA A 146 12.00 -7.99 4.68
N ASP A 147 10.91 -7.40 5.17
CA ASP A 147 10.48 -7.49 6.57
C ASP A 147 8.96 -7.29 6.73
N SER A 148 8.51 -7.31 7.99
CA SER A 148 7.10 -7.14 8.37
C SER A 148 6.55 -5.73 8.15
N ALA A 149 7.38 -4.69 8.24
CA ALA A 149 6.96 -3.32 7.99
C ALA A 149 6.74 -3.10 6.48
N ALA A 150 7.63 -3.66 5.65
CA ALA A 150 7.48 -3.73 4.22
C ALA A 150 6.22 -4.53 3.81
N GLU A 151 5.91 -5.65 4.49
CA GLU A 151 4.66 -6.39 4.24
C GLU A 151 3.44 -5.54 4.58
N GLN A 152 3.46 -4.79 5.68
CA GLN A 152 2.36 -3.91 6.04
C GLN A 152 2.13 -2.84 4.97
N ALA A 153 3.21 -2.20 4.49
CA ALA A 153 3.14 -1.24 3.39
C ALA A 153 2.62 -1.88 2.09
N ALA A 154 3.08 -3.10 1.78
CA ALA A 154 2.60 -3.87 0.64
C ALA A 154 1.10 -4.15 0.75
N ARG A 155 0.60 -4.59 1.92
CA ARG A 155 -0.82 -4.88 2.13
C ARG A 155 -1.70 -3.65 1.98
N LEU A 156 -1.26 -2.49 2.49
CA LEU A 156 -1.98 -1.24 2.34
C LEU A 156 -2.06 -0.77 0.88
N HIS A 157 -1.14 -1.20 0.02
CA HIS A 157 -1.07 -0.77 -1.37
C HIS A 157 -1.59 -1.80 -2.39
N PHE A 158 -1.31 -3.09 -2.23
CA PHE A 158 -1.76 -4.14 -3.16
C PHE A 158 -3.05 -4.83 -2.70
N GLY A 159 -3.51 -4.53 -1.48
CA GLY A 159 -4.77 -4.99 -0.91
C GLY A 159 -4.69 -6.35 -0.23
N ALA A 160 -5.71 -6.69 0.57
CA ALA A 160 -5.70 -7.89 1.40
C ALA A 160 -5.76 -9.21 0.59
N SER A 161 -6.23 -9.14 -0.66
CA SER A 161 -6.49 -10.31 -1.52
C SER A 161 -5.27 -10.91 -2.23
N GLN A 162 -4.05 -10.39 -1.99
CA GLN A 162 -2.81 -10.93 -2.59
C GLN A 162 -2.12 -11.97 -1.69
N ARG A 163 -1.07 -12.60 -2.22
CA ARG A 163 -0.18 -13.49 -1.47
C ARG A 163 1.06 -12.71 -1.02
N TYR A 164 1.40 -12.85 0.25
CA TYR A 164 2.53 -12.15 0.86
C TYR A 164 3.47 -13.16 1.51
N ALA A 165 4.78 -12.95 1.32
CA ALA A 165 5.83 -13.73 1.96
C ALA A 165 7.04 -12.87 2.28
N TRP A 166 7.91 -13.36 3.17
CA TRP A 166 9.20 -12.72 3.48
C TRP A 166 10.34 -13.53 2.90
N ALA A 167 11.34 -12.81 2.39
CA ALA A 167 12.60 -13.39 1.99
C ALA A 167 13.74 -12.46 2.39
N ALA A 168 14.92 -13.03 2.67
CA ALA A 168 16.12 -12.26 2.94
C ALA A 168 16.56 -11.45 1.70
N SER A 169 16.25 -11.94 0.50
CA SER A 169 16.50 -11.21 -0.76
C SER A 169 15.27 -11.32 -1.68
N PRO A 170 14.25 -10.45 -1.49
CA PRO A 170 13.00 -10.51 -2.25
C PRO A 170 13.18 -10.43 -3.77
N ILE A 171 14.22 -9.72 -4.22
CA ILE A 171 14.52 -9.50 -5.64
C ILE A 171 14.90 -10.82 -6.33
N VAL A 172 15.55 -11.75 -5.62
CA VAL A 172 15.91 -13.07 -6.17
C VAL A 172 14.66 -13.87 -6.55
N ASP A 173 13.59 -13.78 -5.76
CA ASP A 173 12.33 -14.48 -6.04
C ASP A 173 11.63 -13.90 -7.28
N VAL A 174 11.77 -12.60 -7.55
CA VAL A 174 11.30 -12.01 -8.81
C VAL A 174 12.18 -12.44 -9.99
N ALA A 175 13.50 -12.46 -9.79
CA ALA A 175 14.46 -12.88 -10.80
C ALA A 175 14.23 -14.33 -11.26
N SER A 176 13.89 -15.23 -10.33
CA SER A 176 13.56 -16.63 -10.60
C SER A 176 12.13 -16.86 -11.12
N GLY A 177 11.24 -15.86 -10.99
CA GLY A 177 9.84 -15.93 -11.40
C GLY A 177 8.89 -16.52 -10.35
N GLU A 178 9.39 -16.83 -9.15
CA GLU A 178 8.61 -17.30 -7.99
C GLU A 178 7.74 -16.20 -7.39
N ALA A 179 8.15 -14.94 -7.54
CA ALA A 179 7.40 -13.75 -7.13
C ALA A 179 6.99 -12.89 -8.34
N ASP A 180 5.94 -12.10 -8.16
CA ASP A 180 5.55 -11.04 -9.09
C ASP A 180 6.24 -9.72 -8.74
N ILE A 181 6.32 -9.40 -7.45
CA ILE A 181 6.79 -8.12 -6.93
C ILE A 181 7.68 -8.35 -5.71
N ALA A 182 8.80 -7.64 -5.66
CA ALA A 182 9.69 -7.52 -4.52
C ALA A 182 9.59 -6.11 -3.92
N LEU A 183 9.55 -6.03 -2.59
CA LEU A 183 9.68 -4.76 -1.86
C LEU A 183 10.96 -4.73 -1.03
N PHE A 184 11.71 -3.64 -1.20
CA PHE A 184 12.94 -3.38 -0.42
C PHE A 184 12.97 -1.92 0.09
N PRO A 185 13.72 -1.64 1.17
CA PRO A 185 13.81 -0.28 1.71
C PRO A 185 14.49 0.69 0.74
N VAL A 186 13.98 1.91 0.63
CA VAL A 186 14.57 2.97 -0.24
C VAL A 186 16.04 3.23 0.06
N ARG A 187 16.48 3.05 1.31
CA ARG A 187 17.85 3.32 1.77
C ARG A 187 18.80 2.11 1.66
N ASP A 188 18.35 0.99 1.08
CA ASP A 188 19.15 -0.23 0.94
C ASP A 188 19.91 -0.25 -0.39
N GLY A 189 21.21 0.07 -0.35
CA GLY A 189 22.07 0.15 -1.54
C GLY A 189 22.35 -1.21 -2.20
N ASP A 190 22.40 -2.29 -1.42
CA ASP A 190 22.60 -3.63 -1.96
C ASP A 190 21.35 -4.07 -2.74
N ALA A 191 20.17 -3.76 -2.20
CA ALA A 191 18.91 -4.02 -2.89
C ALA A 191 18.74 -3.18 -4.17
N TRP A 192 19.18 -1.92 -4.18
CA TRP A 192 19.22 -1.11 -5.40
C TRP A 192 20.13 -1.70 -6.47
N THR A 193 21.30 -2.21 -6.08
CA THR A 193 22.24 -2.87 -6.99
C THR A 193 21.60 -4.13 -7.58
N ALA A 194 21.00 -4.98 -6.73
CA ALA A 194 20.29 -6.17 -7.19
C ALA A 194 19.08 -5.85 -8.09
N ALA A 195 18.37 -4.74 -7.84
CA ALA A 195 17.27 -4.29 -8.68
C ALA A 195 17.78 -3.81 -10.05
N ALA A 196 18.91 -3.09 -10.10
CA ALA A 196 19.54 -2.69 -11.36
C ALA A 196 19.95 -3.90 -12.20
N ASP A 197 20.56 -4.91 -11.57
CA ASP A 197 20.93 -6.16 -12.24
C ASP A 197 19.71 -6.91 -12.78
N LEU A 198 18.62 -6.99 -11.99
CA LEU A 198 17.35 -7.57 -12.41
C LEU A 198 16.81 -6.86 -13.66
N LEU A 199 16.70 -5.53 -13.62
CA LEU A 199 16.12 -4.72 -14.69
C LEU A 199 16.96 -4.77 -15.98
N ALA A 200 18.28 -4.93 -15.86
CA ALA A 200 19.17 -5.07 -17.00
C ALA A 200 18.94 -6.39 -17.78
N VAL A 201 18.46 -7.45 -17.11
CA VAL A 201 18.33 -8.79 -17.72
C VAL A 201 16.87 -9.26 -17.89
N ARG A 202 15.91 -8.61 -17.24
CA ARG A 202 14.48 -8.93 -17.30
C ARG A 202 13.67 -7.77 -17.88
N PRO A 203 13.45 -7.72 -19.21
CA PRO A 203 12.70 -6.65 -19.86
C PRO A 203 11.20 -6.66 -19.51
N ASP A 204 10.70 -7.73 -18.90
CA ASP A 204 9.35 -7.85 -18.36
C ASP A 204 9.21 -7.29 -16.93
N CYS A 205 10.31 -6.83 -16.33
CA CYS A 205 10.34 -6.20 -15.02
C CYS A 205 10.55 -4.69 -15.11
N ALA A 206 9.99 -3.96 -14.15
CA ALA A 206 10.14 -2.52 -14.02
C ALA A 206 10.18 -2.10 -12.55
N LEU A 207 10.65 -0.87 -12.30
CA LEU A 207 10.27 -0.18 -11.07
C LEU A 207 8.78 0.13 -11.13
N LEU A 208 8.04 -0.23 -10.09
CA LEU A 208 6.57 -0.19 -10.11
C LEU A 208 6.04 0.95 -9.25
N TRP A 209 6.56 1.08 -8.02
CA TRP A 209 6.06 2.05 -7.04
C TRP A 209 7.13 2.44 -6.04
N ARG A 210 6.96 3.65 -5.49
CA ARG A 210 7.45 4.00 -4.16
C ARG A 210 6.29 3.97 -3.17
N LEU A 211 6.49 3.32 -2.03
CA LEU A 211 5.48 3.16 -1.00
C LEU A 211 5.91 3.81 0.33
N PRO A 212 4.97 4.35 1.11
CA PRO A 212 3.55 4.47 0.80
C PRO A 212 3.31 5.51 -0.30
N PHE A 213 2.36 5.25 -1.19
CA PHE A 213 2.05 6.14 -2.32
C PHE A 213 1.45 7.51 -1.89
N THR A 214 1.18 7.67 -0.60
CA THR A 214 0.65 8.90 0.01
C THR A 214 1.72 9.68 0.78
N ALA A 215 3.00 9.31 0.68
CA ALA A 215 4.09 10.04 1.32
C ALA A 215 5.17 10.41 0.31
N PRO A 216 5.68 11.66 0.36
CA PRO A 216 6.67 12.12 -0.61
C PRO A 216 8.08 11.57 -0.35
N ALA A 217 8.37 11.09 0.86
CA ALA A 217 9.73 10.74 1.26
C ALA A 217 9.82 9.41 2.03
N GLY A 218 11.00 8.78 1.95
CA GLY A 218 11.31 7.51 2.61
C GLY A 218 10.57 6.30 2.01
N GLY A 219 10.44 5.26 2.83
CA GLY A 219 9.61 4.09 2.54
C GLY A 219 10.31 2.96 1.77
N TRP A 220 9.57 2.35 0.85
CA TRP A 220 9.95 1.13 0.14
C TRP A 220 9.83 1.31 -1.37
N ILE A 221 10.64 0.56 -2.11
CA ILE A 221 10.55 0.46 -3.56
C ILE A 221 9.94 -0.89 -3.91
N ALA A 222 8.94 -0.88 -4.79
CA ALA A 222 8.41 -2.06 -5.42
C ALA A 222 9.04 -2.24 -6.80
N VAL A 223 9.68 -3.37 -7.03
CA VAL A 223 10.22 -3.79 -8.33
C VAL A 223 9.64 -5.15 -8.70
N GLY A 224 9.30 -5.37 -9.97
CA GLY A 224 8.63 -6.61 -10.34
C GLY A 224 8.14 -6.66 -11.78
N ARG A 225 7.42 -7.74 -12.10
CA ARG A 225 6.79 -7.93 -13.40
C ARG A 225 5.75 -6.84 -13.65
N GLY A 226 5.92 -6.09 -14.74
CA GLY A 226 5.06 -4.95 -15.05
C GLY A 226 5.58 -4.14 -16.23
N ALA A 227 4.84 -3.09 -16.58
CA ALA A 227 5.24 -2.13 -17.59
C ALA A 227 5.45 -0.75 -16.97
N ALA A 228 6.55 -0.10 -17.36
CA ALA A 228 6.80 1.31 -17.06
C ALA A 228 5.94 2.18 -17.99
N GLU A 229 4.71 2.45 -17.59
CA GLU A 229 3.76 3.28 -18.32
C GLU A 229 3.81 4.72 -17.82
N ASP A 230 3.65 5.67 -18.73
CA ASP A 230 3.50 7.08 -18.39
C ASP A 230 2.23 7.27 -17.55
N SER A 231 2.39 7.80 -16.34
CA SER A 231 1.27 8.13 -15.45
C SER A 231 0.86 9.61 -15.48
N GLY A 232 1.55 10.42 -16.28
CA GLY A 232 1.45 11.87 -16.39
C GLY A 232 2.19 12.64 -15.29
N ASP A 233 2.66 11.96 -14.26
CA ASP A 233 3.40 12.50 -13.11
C ASP A 233 4.24 11.37 -12.53
N ASP A 234 5.46 11.24 -13.05
CA ASP A 234 6.38 10.12 -12.84
C ASP A 234 7.73 10.62 -12.32
N LEU A 235 8.33 9.82 -11.44
CA LEU A 235 9.72 9.99 -11.03
C LEU A 235 10.59 9.04 -11.84
N THR A 236 11.54 9.60 -12.58
CA THR A 236 12.60 8.83 -13.23
C THR A 236 13.71 8.54 -12.25
N VAL A 237 14.14 7.28 -12.20
CA VAL A 237 15.21 6.81 -11.31
C VAL A 237 16.47 6.53 -12.10
N ALA A 238 17.59 7.05 -11.62
CA ALA A 238 18.91 6.80 -12.20
C ALA A 238 19.96 6.54 -11.11
N ILE A 239 21.01 5.81 -11.47
CA ILE A 239 22.24 5.68 -10.69
C ILE A 239 23.30 6.56 -11.36
N ALA A 240 23.86 7.51 -10.61
CA ALA A 240 24.88 8.43 -11.10
C ALA A 240 26.03 8.57 -10.09
N PRO A 241 27.23 9.02 -10.49
CA PRO A 241 28.27 9.42 -9.54
C PRO A 241 27.76 10.45 -8.53
N ALA A 242 28.12 10.29 -7.26
CA ALA A 242 27.59 11.15 -6.19
C ALA A 242 28.06 12.62 -6.29
N ASP A 243 29.20 12.85 -6.94
CA ASP A 243 29.78 14.15 -7.24
C ASP A 243 29.23 14.78 -8.53
N ALA A 244 28.54 14.00 -9.36
CA ALA A 244 27.85 14.47 -10.56
C ALA A 244 26.37 14.80 -10.34
N VAL A 245 25.87 14.68 -9.10
CA VAL A 245 24.47 14.99 -8.76
C VAL A 245 24.27 16.51 -8.83
N PRO A 246 23.35 17.02 -9.68
CA PRO A 246 23.04 18.44 -9.72
C PRO A 246 22.51 18.94 -8.37
N ASP A 247 22.91 20.16 -7.97
CA ASP A 247 22.30 20.87 -6.85
C ASP A 247 20.98 21.50 -7.32
N ASP A 248 19.98 20.64 -7.55
CA ASP A 248 18.65 20.99 -8.03
C ASP A 248 17.59 20.43 -7.05
N PRO A 249 16.67 21.26 -6.52
CA PRO A 249 15.60 20.79 -5.64
C PRO A 249 14.65 19.77 -6.30
N ALA A 250 14.64 19.64 -7.62
CA ALA A 250 13.89 18.62 -8.37
C ALA A 250 14.57 17.23 -8.34
N VAL A 251 15.80 17.13 -7.81
CA VAL A 251 16.55 15.88 -7.69
C VAL A 251 16.53 15.40 -6.25
N GLU A 252 15.91 14.24 -6.00
CA GLU A 252 15.93 13.58 -4.69
C GLU A 252 16.98 12.45 -4.67
N THR A 253 17.92 12.51 -3.73
CA THR A 253 18.81 11.37 -3.44
C THR A 253 18.09 10.30 -2.62
N LEU A 254 17.72 9.21 -3.29
CA LEU A 254 17.05 8.04 -2.69
C LEU A 254 18.01 7.18 -1.87
N CYS A 255 19.23 6.95 -2.33
CA CYS A 255 20.21 6.11 -1.63
C CYS A 255 21.65 6.48 -2.04
N SER A 256 22.58 6.44 -1.08
CA SER A 256 24.01 6.50 -1.38
C SER A 256 24.57 5.07 -1.48
N LEU A 257 25.29 4.79 -2.56
CA LEU A 257 25.88 3.48 -2.82
C LEU A 257 27.33 3.42 -2.29
N PRO A 258 27.80 2.26 -1.80
CA PRO A 258 29.16 2.12 -1.26
C PRO A 258 30.29 2.40 -2.26
N ASP A 259 30.00 2.33 -3.56
CA ASP A 259 30.94 2.55 -4.66
C ASP A 259 31.10 4.03 -5.05
N GLY A 260 30.53 4.96 -4.26
CA GLY A 260 30.58 6.40 -4.53
C GLY A 260 29.58 6.89 -5.58
N ARG A 261 28.60 6.06 -5.96
CA ARG A 261 27.42 6.48 -6.73
C ARG A 261 26.24 6.78 -5.81
N ALA A 262 25.19 7.36 -6.37
CA ALA A 262 23.93 7.63 -5.70
C ALA A 262 22.77 7.22 -6.61
N VAL A 263 21.69 6.74 -5.98
CA VAL A 263 20.40 6.54 -6.62
C VAL A 263 19.60 7.82 -6.48
N LEU A 264 19.16 8.36 -7.61
CA LEU A 264 18.45 9.62 -7.72
C LEU A 264 17.04 9.37 -8.24
N ALA A 265 16.08 10.15 -7.76
CA ALA A 265 14.78 10.34 -8.39
C ALA A 265 14.68 11.78 -8.92
N VAL A 266 14.23 11.93 -10.16
CA VAL A 266 14.06 13.22 -10.84
C VAL A 266 12.65 13.29 -11.39
N ASP A 267 12.01 14.46 -11.29
CA ASP A 267 10.71 14.72 -11.89
C ASP A 267 10.82 14.69 -13.43
N GLY A 268 9.90 13.97 -14.10
CA GLY A 268 9.86 13.87 -15.56
C GLY A 268 10.90 12.92 -16.19
N GLU A 269 11.18 13.10 -17.49
CA GLU A 269 12.17 12.30 -18.22
C GLU A 269 13.59 12.89 -18.05
N LEU A 270 14.59 12.04 -17.85
CA LEU A 270 16.01 12.45 -17.77
C LEU A 270 16.57 13.05 -19.07
N ALA A 271 15.75 13.24 -20.10
CA ALA A 271 16.11 13.83 -21.39
C ALA A 271 16.57 15.30 -21.30
N ASP A 272 16.30 15.97 -20.17
CA ASP A 272 16.74 17.35 -19.89
C ASP A 272 17.96 17.41 -18.94
N ALA A 273 18.57 16.28 -18.57
CA ALA A 273 19.84 16.32 -17.84
C ALA A 273 20.95 16.84 -18.76
N PRO A 274 21.73 17.86 -18.36
CA PRO A 274 22.73 18.46 -19.24
C PRO A 274 23.78 17.43 -19.62
N GLU A 275 24.00 17.28 -20.92
CA GLU A 275 25.05 16.47 -21.56
C GLU A 275 26.46 17.06 -21.31
N GLN A 276 26.71 17.67 -20.15
CA GLN A 276 27.97 18.31 -19.83
C GLN A 276 28.92 17.34 -19.13
N ALA A 277 29.63 16.61 -19.99
CA ALA A 277 30.90 15.98 -19.68
C ALA A 277 31.89 17.01 -19.07
N GLY A 278 32.09 16.94 -17.77
CA GLY A 278 33.31 17.40 -17.10
C GLY A 278 34.33 16.25 -17.02
N PRO A 279 35.65 16.53 -17.03
CA PRO A 279 36.65 15.47 -17.13
C PRO A 279 36.85 14.75 -15.78
N ALA A 280 36.98 13.42 -15.84
CA ALA A 280 37.54 12.50 -14.84
C ALA A 280 36.59 11.66 -13.95
N ASP A 281 35.38 11.33 -14.41
CA ASP A 281 34.69 10.12 -13.93
C ASP A 281 34.01 9.37 -15.10
N ASP A 282 34.57 8.22 -15.48
CA ASP A 282 34.11 7.35 -16.58
C ASP A 282 32.86 6.51 -16.21
N ARG A 283 32.29 6.69 -15.01
CA ARG A 283 31.12 5.93 -14.56
C ARG A 283 29.84 6.46 -15.22
N PRO A 284 29.15 5.68 -16.07
CA PRO A 284 27.98 6.15 -16.79
C PRO A 284 26.78 6.36 -15.86
N VAL A 285 25.95 7.36 -16.19
CA VAL A 285 24.61 7.50 -15.61
C VAL A 285 23.74 6.35 -16.13
N LEU A 286 23.19 5.55 -15.22
CA LEU A 286 22.35 4.40 -15.53
C LEU A 286 20.90 4.72 -15.16
N GLN A 287 20.06 5.00 -16.16
CA GLN A 287 18.61 5.13 -15.94
C GLN A 287 18.00 3.75 -15.70
N LEU A 288 17.40 3.56 -14.52
CA LEU A 288 16.78 2.29 -14.13
C LEU A 288 15.33 2.17 -14.63
N GLY A 289 14.63 3.30 -14.74
CA GLY A 289 13.23 3.34 -15.17
C GLY A 289 12.48 4.48 -14.51
N ARG A 290 11.16 4.34 -14.44
CA ARG A 290 10.25 5.32 -13.84
C ARG A 290 9.16 4.65 -13.02
N PHE A 291 8.62 5.34 -12.04
CA PHE A 291 7.40 4.95 -11.33
C PHE A 291 6.53 6.19 -11.04
N PRO A 292 5.22 6.02 -10.80
CA PRO A 292 4.34 7.14 -10.49
C PRO A 292 4.79 7.90 -9.24
N ALA A 293 4.86 9.23 -9.34
CA ALA A 293 5.18 10.10 -8.21
C ALA A 293 4.11 9.98 -7.09
N PRO A 294 4.50 9.92 -5.80
CA PRO A 294 3.56 9.88 -4.69
C PRO A 294 2.50 10.98 -4.76
N LEU A 295 1.31 10.69 -4.26
CA LEU A 295 0.21 11.64 -4.22
C LEU A 295 0.56 12.86 -3.37
N VAL A 296 0.22 14.04 -3.91
CA VAL A 296 0.18 15.30 -3.16
C VAL A 296 -1.25 15.46 -2.63
N ILE A 297 -1.45 15.13 -1.35
CA ILE A 297 -2.75 15.18 -0.64
C ILE A 297 -2.67 16.03 0.63
#